data_AF-A0A9E2LAD8-F1
#
_entry.id   AF-A0A9E2LAD8-F1
#
_cell.length_a   1.000
_cell.length_b   1.000
_cell.length_c   1.000
_cell.angle_alpha   90.00
_cell.angle_beta   90.00
_cell.angle_gamma   90.00
#
_symmetry.space_group_name_H-M   'P 1'
#
loop_
_entity.id
_entity.type
_entity.pdbx_description
1 polymer ?
#
loop_
_entity_poly.entity_id
_entity_poly.type
_entity_poly.pdbx_seq_one_letter_code
_entity_poly.pdbx_strand_id
1 'polypeptide(L)'
;PITINRGFRTVLPVCLVSDHYPALSFQVRQFLKSRTTDVIAEPLVTDIFALDVMGELLATPLHFLNYLTLRALFAEKFMASNELAMLGYHLGHNLWGDDEYTMMTLADDFSVGVDIAMLARRTGVPGEPTPKGILTRLRNKPLGRLVEQIEASEDPQMADLGLTFLQLGSETVAALNEGLEVIALRAKQTRRTHDMSLHFDGPSGGITIHCGHDLSRGAAERLMAHCELKKYSLKADRWHGLLVDPVTGTIHVGVGSTAPWSHNPALDELAGQLPQTAPVPWREAFKTPPKVGRNDPCPCGSGRKFKACCRS
;
A
#
# COMPACT_ATOMS: atom_id res chain seq x y z
N PRO A 1 -22.33 -3.15 -28.32
CA PRO A 1 -22.40 -3.89 -27.02
C PRO A 1 -21.12 -3.63 -26.21
N ILE A 2 -21.25 -3.10 -24.99
CA ILE A 2 -20.11 -2.92 -24.08
C ILE A 2 -19.72 -4.32 -23.59
N THR A 3 -18.55 -4.80 -23.99
CA THR A 3 -18.00 -6.07 -23.50
C THR A 3 -17.43 -5.83 -22.10
N ILE A 4 -18.23 -6.10 -21.08
CA ILE A 4 -17.77 -6.01 -19.68
C ILE A 4 -16.98 -7.29 -19.38
N ASN A 5 -15.70 -7.16 -19.06
CA ASN A 5 -14.89 -8.25 -18.53
C ASN A 5 -15.52 -8.76 -17.24
N ARG A 6 -15.85 -10.05 -17.16
CA ARG A 6 -16.52 -10.67 -16.00
C ARG A 6 -15.56 -11.37 -15.03
N GLY A 7 -14.25 -11.34 -15.31
CA GLY A 7 -13.21 -11.91 -14.44
C GLY A 7 -12.83 -10.98 -13.29
N PHE A 8 -13.80 -10.44 -12.55
CA PHE A 8 -13.52 -9.59 -11.40
C PHE A 8 -12.98 -10.42 -10.24
N ARG A 9 -11.88 -9.96 -9.62
CA ARG A 9 -11.36 -10.56 -8.38
C ARG A 9 -12.30 -10.33 -7.21
N THR A 10 -12.81 -9.11 -7.09
CA THR A 10 -13.71 -8.70 -6.03
C THR A 10 -14.69 -7.67 -6.56
N VAL A 11 -15.94 -7.75 -6.11
CA VAL A 11 -17.02 -6.79 -6.34
C VAL A 11 -17.41 -6.24 -4.98
N LEU A 12 -17.38 -4.91 -4.84
CA LEU A 12 -17.70 -4.18 -3.61
C LEU A 12 -18.99 -3.39 -3.85
N PRO A 13 -20.17 -3.95 -3.56
CA PRO A 13 -21.42 -3.24 -3.80
C PRO A 13 -21.58 -2.07 -2.81
N VAL A 14 -22.13 -0.96 -3.29
CA VAL A 14 -22.49 0.18 -2.45
C VAL A 14 -23.98 0.48 -2.63
N CYS A 15 -24.73 0.40 -1.54
CA CYS A 15 -26.14 0.77 -1.46
C CYS A 15 -26.24 2.18 -0.89
N LEU A 16 -26.67 3.13 -1.71
CA LEU A 16 -26.78 4.55 -1.35
C LEU A 16 -28.21 4.91 -1.00
N VAL A 17 -28.39 5.53 0.16
CA VAL A 17 -29.64 6.22 0.51
C VAL A 17 -29.50 7.73 0.22
N SER A 18 -30.59 8.34 -0.25
CA SER A 18 -30.60 9.75 -0.65
C SER A 18 -30.74 10.73 0.53
N ASP A 19 -31.03 10.22 1.73
CA ASP A 19 -31.33 11.04 2.91
C ASP A 19 -30.43 10.65 4.09
N HIS A 20 -30.05 11.64 4.89
CA HIS A 20 -29.28 11.47 6.12
C HIS A 20 -30.24 11.49 7.32
N TYR A 21 -31.17 10.52 7.34
CA TYR A 21 -32.03 10.32 8.50
C TYR A 21 -31.34 9.36 9.49
N PRO A 22 -31.25 9.70 10.79
CA PRO A 22 -30.62 8.84 11.79
C PRO A 22 -31.16 7.41 11.72
N ALA A 23 -30.26 6.44 11.74
CA ALA A 23 -30.56 5.01 11.63
C ALA A 23 -31.20 4.52 10.31
N LEU A 24 -31.38 5.36 9.27
CA LEU A 24 -31.88 4.88 7.98
C LEU A 24 -30.92 3.86 7.35
N SER A 25 -29.62 4.15 7.32
CA SER A 25 -28.60 3.21 6.83
C SER A 25 -28.59 1.91 7.63
N PHE A 26 -28.80 1.98 8.96
CA PHE A 26 -28.95 0.82 9.81
C PHE A 26 -30.22 0.01 9.48
N GLN A 27 -31.37 0.67 9.34
CA GLN A 27 -32.63 0.02 8.95
C GLN A 27 -32.50 -0.65 7.58
N VAL A 28 -31.90 0.03 6.59
CA VAL A 28 -31.65 -0.55 5.27
C VAL A 28 -30.78 -1.79 5.40
N ARG A 29 -29.73 -1.81 6.23
CA ARG A 29 -28.94 -3.04 6.47
C ARG A 29 -29.79 -4.19 7.02
N GLN A 30 -30.75 -3.92 7.90
CA GLN A 30 -31.63 -4.97 8.46
C GLN A 30 -32.59 -5.56 7.43
N PHE A 31 -33.04 -4.78 6.45
CA PHE A 31 -34.02 -5.22 5.45
C PHE A 31 -33.39 -5.62 4.10
N LEU A 32 -32.14 -5.22 3.84
CA LEU A 32 -31.44 -5.52 2.60
C LEU A 32 -31.11 -7.00 2.55
N LYS A 33 -31.69 -7.69 1.58
CA LYS A 33 -31.36 -9.08 1.28
C LYS A 33 -30.14 -9.11 0.36
N SER A 34 -28.95 -9.21 0.94
CA SER A 34 -27.70 -9.38 0.21
C SER A 34 -27.43 -10.86 -0.10
N ARG A 35 -26.58 -11.10 -1.11
CA ARG A 35 -25.98 -12.41 -1.38
C ARG A 35 -24.49 -12.19 -1.56
N THR A 36 -23.70 -12.74 -0.67
CA THR A 36 -22.24 -12.71 -0.74
C THR A 36 -21.71 -13.97 -1.41
N THR A 37 -20.53 -13.86 -2.01
CA THR A 37 -19.75 -14.96 -2.59
C THR A 37 -18.28 -14.66 -2.35
N ASP A 38 -17.38 -15.57 -2.74
CA ASP A 38 -15.93 -15.32 -2.66
C ASP A 38 -15.48 -14.11 -3.51
N VAL A 39 -16.31 -13.67 -4.46
CA VAL A 39 -16.07 -12.50 -5.33
C VAL A 39 -16.90 -11.30 -4.89
N ILE A 40 -18.16 -11.49 -4.47
CA ILE A 40 -19.09 -10.40 -4.14
C ILE A 40 -19.11 -10.21 -2.63
N ALA A 41 -18.56 -9.08 -2.19
CA ALA A 41 -18.53 -8.68 -0.79
C ALA A 41 -19.90 -8.22 -0.26
N GLU A 42 -20.03 -8.14 1.07
CA GLU A 42 -21.19 -7.54 1.71
C GLU A 42 -21.34 -6.07 1.28
N PRO A 43 -22.54 -5.62 0.88
CA PRO A 43 -22.77 -4.24 0.47
C PRO A 43 -22.45 -3.23 1.57
N LEU A 44 -21.70 -2.18 1.24
CA LEU A 44 -21.65 -0.98 2.05
C LEU A 44 -22.99 -0.25 1.91
N VAL A 45 -23.78 -0.22 2.97
CA VAL A 45 -24.96 0.66 3.05
C VAL A 45 -24.54 1.98 3.69
N THR A 46 -24.63 3.07 2.94
CA THR A 46 -24.27 4.43 3.35
C THR A 46 -25.17 5.47 2.67
N ASP A 47 -25.02 6.74 3.00
CA ASP A 47 -25.77 7.85 2.40
C ASP A 47 -24.93 8.67 1.41
N ILE A 48 -25.60 9.48 0.60
CA ILE A 48 -24.97 10.31 -0.42
C ILE A 48 -24.01 11.36 0.16
N PHE A 49 -24.22 11.82 1.39
CA PHE A 49 -23.38 12.83 2.03
C PHE A 49 -22.08 12.20 2.54
N ALA A 50 -22.15 11.01 3.13
CA ALA A 50 -20.97 10.23 3.47
C ALA A 50 -20.14 9.90 2.22
N LEU A 51 -20.80 9.51 1.11
CA LEU A 51 -20.10 9.27 -0.16
C LEU A 51 -19.42 10.53 -0.70
N ASP A 52 -20.08 11.69 -0.61
CA ASP A 52 -19.52 12.99 -1.01
C ASP A 52 -18.25 13.33 -0.20
N VAL A 53 -18.29 13.15 1.12
CA VAL A 53 -17.10 13.30 1.99
C VAL A 53 -16.00 12.31 1.62
N MET A 54 -16.35 11.03 1.41
CA MET A 54 -15.38 10.00 1.00
C MET A 54 -14.72 10.36 -0.33
N GLY A 55 -15.49 10.82 -1.33
CA GLY A 55 -14.96 11.22 -2.63
C GLY A 55 -14.01 12.42 -2.54
N GLU A 56 -14.27 13.36 -1.62
CA GLU A 56 -13.40 14.52 -1.42
C GLU A 56 -12.09 14.16 -0.70
N LEU A 57 -12.15 13.30 0.32
CA LEU A 57 -10.99 12.94 1.16
C LEU A 57 -10.15 11.80 0.56
N LEU A 58 -10.80 10.76 0.03
CA LEU A 58 -10.17 9.62 -0.61
C LEU A 58 -10.09 9.88 -2.13
N ALA A 59 -9.38 10.95 -2.49
CA ALA A 59 -9.40 11.52 -3.83
C ALA A 59 -8.83 10.60 -4.94
N THR A 60 -8.14 9.51 -4.58
CA THR A 60 -7.62 8.53 -5.53
C THR A 60 -8.44 7.24 -5.48
N PRO A 61 -8.64 6.55 -6.62
CA PRO A 61 -9.31 5.25 -6.65
C PRO A 61 -8.67 4.24 -5.68
N LEU A 62 -7.36 4.33 -5.49
CA LEU A 62 -6.62 3.43 -4.60
C LEU A 62 -7.02 3.61 -3.13
N HIS A 63 -7.07 4.85 -2.63
CA HIS A 63 -7.51 5.15 -1.28
C HIS A 63 -8.98 4.79 -1.06
N PHE A 64 -9.83 5.07 -2.04
CA PHE A 64 -11.25 4.73 -1.98
C PHE A 64 -11.47 3.21 -1.94
N LEU A 65 -10.79 2.46 -2.81
CA LEU A 65 -10.84 1.00 -2.82
C LEU A 65 -10.26 0.38 -1.55
N ASN A 66 -9.20 0.96 -0.99
CA ASN A 66 -8.64 0.49 0.28
C ASN A 66 -9.67 0.58 1.41
N TYR A 67 -10.37 1.71 1.53
CA TYR A 67 -11.43 1.87 2.50
C TYR A 67 -12.54 0.83 2.31
N LEU A 68 -13.08 0.70 1.10
CA LEU A 68 -14.16 -0.27 0.82
C LEU A 68 -13.72 -1.71 1.10
N THR A 69 -12.48 -2.06 0.74
CA THR A 69 -11.92 -3.40 0.95
C THR A 69 -11.85 -3.73 2.44
N LEU A 70 -11.27 -2.84 3.26
CA LEU A 70 -11.15 -3.07 4.70
C LEU A 70 -12.51 -3.00 5.39
N ARG A 71 -13.39 -2.12 4.92
CA ARG A 71 -14.75 -1.99 5.43
C ARG A 71 -15.62 -3.22 5.19
N ALA A 72 -15.40 -3.90 4.07
CA ALA A 72 -16.03 -5.18 3.75
C ALA A 72 -15.42 -6.33 4.57
N LEU A 73 -14.09 -6.39 4.68
CA LEU A 73 -13.37 -7.43 5.44
C LEU A 73 -13.69 -7.40 6.94
N PHE A 74 -13.80 -6.22 7.53
CA PHE A 74 -14.04 -6.04 8.96
C PHE A 74 -15.46 -5.59 9.29
N ALA A 75 -16.41 -5.79 8.37
CA ALA A 75 -17.76 -5.24 8.49
C ALA A 75 -18.48 -5.64 9.79
N GLU A 76 -18.28 -6.87 10.25
CA GLU A 76 -18.91 -7.42 11.45
C GLU A 76 -18.15 -7.09 12.74
N LYS A 77 -16.86 -6.72 12.63
CA LYS A 77 -16.04 -6.37 13.80
C LYS A 77 -16.35 -4.97 14.33
N PHE A 78 -16.88 -4.07 13.52
CA PHE A 78 -17.07 -2.67 13.91
C PHE A 78 -18.55 -2.27 13.98
N MET A 79 -18.94 -1.66 15.09
CA MET A 79 -20.20 -0.94 15.25
C MET A 79 -19.92 0.56 15.30
N ALA A 80 -20.60 1.33 14.47
CA ALA A 80 -20.54 2.79 14.49
C ALA A 80 -21.94 3.37 14.26
N SER A 81 -22.22 4.55 14.80
CA SER A 81 -23.51 5.22 14.63
C SER A 81 -23.71 5.73 13.19
N ASN A 82 -22.60 6.07 12.52
CA ASN A 82 -22.56 6.64 11.18
C ASN A 82 -21.25 6.26 10.46
N GLU A 83 -21.23 6.43 9.13
CA GLU A 83 -20.09 6.03 8.31
C GLU A 83 -18.92 7.04 8.38
N LEU A 84 -19.14 8.28 8.83
CA LEU A 84 -18.06 9.24 9.03
C LEU A 84 -17.16 8.88 10.22
N ALA A 85 -17.71 8.28 11.28
CA ALA A 85 -16.92 7.72 12.38
C ALA A 85 -16.03 6.55 11.88
N MET A 86 -16.58 5.66 11.06
CA MET A 86 -15.82 4.59 10.39
C MET A 86 -14.72 5.15 9.49
N LEU A 87 -15.05 6.16 8.67
CA LEU A 87 -14.07 6.84 7.81
C LEU A 87 -12.98 7.51 8.64
N GLY A 88 -13.34 8.21 9.71
CA GLY A 88 -12.37 8.85 10.61
C GLY A 88 -11.43 7.84 11.26
N TYR A 89 -11.96 6.71 11.73
CA TYR A 89 -11.16 5.60 12.23
C TYR A 89 -10.25 5.01 11.14
N HIS A 90 -10.75 4.86 9.91
CA HIS A 90 -9.93 4.45 8.77
C HIS A 90 -8.79 5.42 8.49
N LEU A 91 -9.06 6.72 8.48
CA LEU A 91 -8.04 7.71 8.20
C LEU A 91 -6.92 7.69 9.25
N GLY A 92 -7.25 7.52 10.54
CA GLY A 92 -6.28 7.47 11.62
C GLY A 92 -5.57 6.12 11.80
N HIS A 93 -6.32 5.02 11.67
CA HIS A 93 -5.92 3.66 12.10
C HIS A 93 -6.08 2.60 10.99
N ASN A 94 -6.38 3.03 9.76
CA ASN A 94 -6.56 2.19 8.59
C ASN A 94 -7.66 1.13 8.74
N LEU A 95 -8.59 1.27 9.69
CA LEU A 95 -9.69 0.32 9.94
C LEU A 95 -9.22 -1.09 10.35
N TRP A 96 -8.05 -1.18 10.99
CA TRP A 96 -7.51 -2.45 11.46
C TRP A 96 -8.28 -2.92 12.69
N GLY A 97 -8.98 -4.04 12.58
CA GLY A 97 -9.64 -4.68 13.71
C GLY A 97 -8.67 -5.66 14.37
N ASP A 98 -8.35 -5.42 15.64
CA ASP A 98 -7.56 -6.35 16.45
C ASP A 98 -8.25 -7.73 16.49
N ASP A 99 -7.47 -8.81 16.46
CA ASP A 99 -7.97 -10.17 16.59
C ASP A 99 -8.27 -10.54 18.05
N GLU A 100 -7.79 -9.74 19.00
CA GLU A 100 -8.14 -9.88 20.42
C GLU A 100 -9.62 -9.59 20.71
N TYR A 101 -10.28 -8.76 19.89
CA TYR A 101 -11.67 -8.34 20.11
C TYR A 101 -12.61 -8.89 19.04
N THR A 102 -13.73 -9.47 19.50
CA THR A 102 -14.79 -9.95 18.61
C THR A 102 -15.58 -8.80 18.00
N MET A 103 -15.69 -7.67 18.71
CA MET A 103 -16.48 -6.51 18.29
C MET A 103 -15.94 -5.23 18.94
N MET A 104 -15.93 -4.14 18.18
CA MET A 104 -15.45 -2.83 18.58
C MET A 104 -16.52 -1.78 18.27
N THR A 105 -16.90 -1.00 19.28
CA THR A 105 -17.80 0.15 19.09
C THR A 105 -16.97 1.41 18.88
N LEU A 106 -17.12 2.04 17.72
CA LEU A 106 -16.55 3.34 17.41
C LEU A 106 -17.50 4.43 17.88
N ALA A 107 -16.97 5.33 18.70
CA ALA A 107 -17.66 6.53 19.11
C ALA A 107 -17.59 7.61 18.02
N ASP A 108 -18.48 8.60 18.11
CA ASP A 108 -18.62 9.64 17.09
C ASP A 108 -17.43 10.62 17.09
N ASP A 109 -16.61 10.63 18.14
CA ASP A 109 -15.40 11.46 18.22
C ASP A 109 -14.36 11.11 17.14
N PHE A 110 -14.42 9.91 16.57
CA PHE A 110 -13.61 9.56 15.41
C PHE A 110 -13.94 10.40 14.16
N SER A 111 -15.16 10.98 14.04
CA SER A 111 -15.51 11.85 12.90
C SER A 111 -14.91 13.25 13.02
N VAL A 112 -14.46 13.68 14.21
CA VAL A 112 -14.02 15.07 14.46
C VAL A 112 -12.94 15.52 13.47
N GLY A 113 -11.97 14.66 13.19
CA GLY A 113 -10.92 14.96 12.22
C GLY A 113 -11.44 15.13 10.78
N VAL A 114 -12.46 14.35 10.42
CA VAL A 114 -13.16 14.47 9.13
C VAL A 114 -13.89 15.79 9.07
N ASP A 115 -14.67 16.13 10.10
CA ASP A 115 -15.46 17.37 10.15
C ASP A 115 -14.58 18.63 10.04
N ILE A 116 -13.46 18.66 10.77
CA ILE A 116 -12.47 19.75 10.67
C ILE A 116 -11.92 19.87 9.24
N ALA A 117 -11.55 18.75 8.63
CA ALA A 117 -10.98 18.76 7.28
C ALA A 117 -12.00 19.23 6.23
N MET A 118 -13.24 18.76 6.33
CA MET A 118 -14.32 19.14 5.41
C MET A 118 -14.70 20.62 5.56
N LEU A 119 -14.74 21.13 6.80
CA LEU A 119 -15.00 22.54 7.06
C LEU A 119 -13.88 23.41 6.47
N ALA A 120 -12.62 23.07 6.72
CA ALA A 120 -11.46 23.78 6.16
C ALA A 120 -11.47 23.79 4.62
N ARG A 121 -11.76 22.65 3.99
CA ARG A 121 -11.82 22.50 2.52
C ARG A 121 -12.95 23.27 1.88
N ARG A 122 -14.16 23.19 2.43
CA ARG A 122 -15.38 23.73 1.81
C ARG A 122 -15.63 25.21 2.11
N THR A 123 -15.17 25.69 3.26
CA THR A 123 -15.47 27.05 3.73
C THR A 123 -14.23 27.94 3.85
N GLY A 124 -13.02 27.37 3.75
CA GLY A 124 -11.77 28.10 3.86
C GLY A 124 -11.44 28.59 5.27
N VAL A 125 -12.13 28.10 6.30
CA VAL A 125 -11.79 28.42 7.70
C VAL A 125 -10.45 27.78 8.11
N PRO A 126 -9.76 28.32 9.13
CA PRO A 126 -8.54 27.72 9.65
C PRO A 126 -8.76 26.27 10.14
N GLY A 127 -7.99 25.33 9.60
CA GLY A 127 -8.04 23.92 9.94
C GLY A 127 -7.16 23.08 9.01
N GLU A 128 -6.82 21.87 9.41
CA GLU A 128 -6.03 20.94 8.58
C GLU A 128 -6.92 20.32 7.49
N PRO A 129 -6.70 20.59 6.19
CA PRO A 129 -7.56 20.11 5.11
C PRO A 129 -7.34 18.62 4.79
N THR A 130 -6.38 17.96 5.43
CA THR A 130 -6.19 16.51 5.37
C THR A 130 -5.96 15.98 6.78
N PRO A 131 -6.81 15.05 7.27
CA PRO A 131 -6.59 14.43 8.57
C PRO A 131 -5.23 13.70 8.64
N LYS A 132 -4.61 13.71 9.83
CA LYS A 132 -3.39 12.92 10.07
C LYS A 132 -3.71 11.42 9.99
N GLY A 133 -2.79 10.64 9.41
CA GLY A 133 -2.91 9.19 9.34
C GLY A 133 -2.57 8.67 7.95
N ILE A 134 -3.36 7.76 7.38
CA ILE A 134 -3.02 7.03 6.15
C ILE A 134 -2.73 7.93 4.94
N LEU A 135 -3.40 9.09 4.85
CA LEU A 135 -3.23 10.07 3.76
C LEU A 135 -1.96 10.93 3.90
N THR A 136 -1.36 10.96 5.09
CA THR A 136 -0.20 11.80 5.39
C THR A 136 1.03 11.01 5.79
N ARG A 137 0.88 9.77 6.26
CA ARG A 137 1.97 8.95 6.83
C ARG A 137 3.08 8.61 5.82
N LEU A 138 2.75 8.57 4.53
CA LEU A 138 3.68 8.26 3.44
C LEU A 138 4.21 9.50 2.72
N ARG A 139 3.66 10.69 2.98
CA ARG A 139 4.07 11.93 2.31
C ARG A 139 5.56 12.17 2.47
N ASN A 140 6.21 12.58 1.38
CA ASN A 140 7.65 12.87 1.32
C ASN A 140 8.57 11.67 1.68
N LYS A 141 8.06 10.44 1.66
CA LYS A 141 8.86 9.23 1.86
C LYS A 141 9.10 8.47 0.55
N PRO A 142 10.18 7.68 0.43
CA PRO A 142 10.42 6.85 -0.75
C PRO A 142 9.23 5.98 -1.16
N LEU A 143 8.60 5.28 -0.20
CA LEU A 143 7.43 4.45 -0.45
C LEU A 143 6.22 5.29 -0.90
N GLY A 144 6.05 6.49 -0.35
CA GLY A 144 4.98 7.41 -0.77
C GLY A 144 5.11 7.80 -2.25
N ARG A 145 6.33 8.09 -2.72
CA ARG A 145 6.59 8.35 -4.14
C ARG A 145 6.28 7.15 -5.04
N LEU A 146 6.42 5.92 -4.54
CA LEU A 146 6.00 4.74 -5.30
C LEU A 146 4.47 4.62 -5.35
N VAL A 147 3.79 4.87 -4.22
CA VAL A 147 2.32 4.88 -4.16
C VAL A 147 1.74 5.93 -5.10
N GLU A 148 2.26 7.16 -5.09
CA GLU A 148 1.83 8.24 -6.00
C GLU A 148 1.96 7.83 -7.49
N GLN A 149 3.02 7.12 -7.85
CA GLN A 149 3.21 6.60 -9.21
C GLN A 149 2.26 5.46 -9.56
N ILE A 150 1.95 4.59 -8.58
CA ILE A 150 0.95 3.52 -8.73
C ILE A 150 -0.44 4.12 -8.94
N GLU A 151 -0.80 5.15 -8.17
CA GLU A 151 -2.08 5.85 -8.28
C GLU A 151 -2.27 6.53 -9.64
N ALA A 152 -1.17 6.99 -10.25
CA ALA A 152 -1.17 7.56 -11.61
C ALA A 152 -1.13 6.49 -12.72
N SER A 153 -1.00 5.20 -12.39
CA SER A 153 -0.90 4.11 -13.36
C SER A 153 -2.26 3.50 -13.69
N GLU A 154 -2.46 3.11 -14.94
CA GLU A 154 -3.64 2.34 -15.39
C GLU A 154 -3.40 0.82 -15.32
N ASP A 155 -2.22 0.35 -14.88
CA ASP A 155 -1.89 -1.07 -14.79
C ASP A 155 -2.62 -1.74 -13.61
N PRO A 156 -3.52 -2.73 -13.87
CA PRO A 156 -4.23 -3.43 -12.82
C PRO A 156 -3.32 -4.17 -11.82
N GLN A 157 -2.13 -4.63 -12.25
CA GLN A 157 -1.19 -5.30 -11.34
C GLN A 157 -0.59 -4.32 -10.33
N MET A 158 -0.42 -3.06 -10.73
CA MET A 158 0.08 -2.00 -9.86
C MET A 158 -0.95 -1.63 -8.80
N ALA A 159 -2.24 -1.66 -9.13
CA ALA A 159 -3.32 -1.37 -8.17
C ALA A 159 -3.33 -2.35 -6.98
N ASP A 160 -3.14 -3.66 -7.20
CA ASP A 160 -3.08 -4.66 -6.12
C ASP A 160 -1.88 -4.41 -5.18
N LEU A 161 -0.74 -4.07 -5.77
CA LEU A 161 0.45 -3.69 -5.01
C LEU A 161 0.22 -2.39 -4.21
N GLY A 162 -0.43 -1.40 -4.81
CA GLY A 162 -0.80 -0.15 -4.14
C GLY A 162 -1.68 -0.40 -2.92
N LEU A 163 -2.71 -1.25 -3.04
CA LEU A 163 -3.58 -1.62 -1.93
C LEU A 163 -2.77 -2.31 -0.83
N THR A 164 -1.86 -3.21 -1.21
CA THR A 164 -0.96 -3.87 -0.27
C THR A 164 -0.12 -2.84 0.51
N PHE A 165 0.49 -1.85 -0.17
CA PHE A 165 1.25 -0.78 0.48
C PHE A 165 0.43 0.06 1.45
N LEU A 166 -0.81 0.40 1.10
CA LEU A 166 -1.70 1.14 1.99
C LEU A 166 -2.04 0.35 3.27
N GLN A 167 -2.01 -0.98 3.19
CA GLN A 167 -2.27 -1.91 4.29
C GLN A 167 -1.01 -2.34 5.05
N LEU A 168 0.18 -1.84 4.73
CA LEU A 168 1.36 -2.22 5.51
C LEU A 168 1.39 -1.56 6.90
N GLY A 169 1.75 -2.37 7.89
CA GLY A 169 2.02 -1.94 9.26
C GLY A 169 3.20 -0.98 9.35
N SER A 170 3.27 -0.22 10.46
CA SER A 170 4.24 0.86 10.62
C SER A 170 5.70 0.39 10.57
N GLU A 171 6.02 -0.77 11.14
CA GLU A 171 7.38 -1.32 11.10
C GLU A 171 7.79 -1.71 9.68
N THR A 172 6.89 -2.38 8.95
CA THR A 172 7.11 -2.76 7.56
C THR A 172 7.29 -1.54 6.65
N VAL A 173 6.48 -0.49 6.85
CA VAL A 173 6.63 0.78 6.13
C VAL A 173 7.97 1.44 6.44
N ALA A 174 8.43 1.43 7.68
CA ALA A 174 9.74 1.96 8.04
C ALA A 174 10.86 1.19 7.33
N ALA A 175 10.81 -0.15 7.38
CA ALA A 175 11.79 -1.02 6.73
C ALA A 175 11.84 -0.82 5.21
N LEU A 176 10.70 -0.68 4.53
CA LEU A 176 10.66 -0.40 3.09
C LEU A 176 11.26 0.96 2.75
N ASN A 177 10.96 2.00 3.53
CA ASN A 177 11.52 3.33 3.27
C ASN A 177 13.04 3.35 3.45
N GLU A 178 13.55 2.76 4.54
CA GLU A 178 14.99 2.67 4.79
C GLU A 178 15.67 1.83 3.71
N GLY A 179 15.12 0.64 3.40
CA GLY A 179 15.66 -0.24 2.37
C GLY A 179 15.73 0.44 1.00
N LEU A 180 14.68 1.14 0.58
CA LEU A 180 14.64 1.91 -0.66
C LEU A 180 15.74 2.99 -0.72
N GLU A 181 15.96 3.72 0.36
CA GLU A 181 17.04 4.72 0.43
C GLU A 181 18.41 4.08 0.32
N VAL A 182 18.63 2.96 1.02
CA VAL A 182 19.90 2.24 1.02
C VAL A 182 20.22 1.69 -0.37
N ILE A 183 19.29 0.97 -1.01
CA ILE A 183 19.54 0.39 -2.34
C ILE A 183 19.71 1.48 -3.40
N ALA A 184 18.93 2.57 -3.34
CA ALA A 184 19.07 3.69 -4.27
C ALA A 184 20.42 4.40 -4.11
N LEU A 185 20.86 4.62 -2.87
CA LEU A 185 22.17 5.22 -2.59
C LEU A 185 23.32 4.34 -3.10
N ARG A 186 23.28 3.04 -2.80
CA ARG A 186 24.31 2.09 -3.24
C ARG A 186 24.33 1.95 -4.76
N ALA A 187 23.18 1.94 -5.41
CA ALA A 187 23.07 1.93 -6.86
C ALA A 187 23.71 3.17 -7.50
N LYS A 188 23.46 4.38 -6.94
CA LYS A 188 24.12 5.62 -7.40
C LYS A 188 25.64 5.57 -7.26
N GLN A 189 26.14 5.08 -6.12
CA GLN A 189 27.57 5.05 -5.83
C GLN A 189 28.33 4.01 -6.65
N THR A 190 27.77 2.81 -6.77
CA THR A 190 28.45 1.66 -7.39
C THR A 190 28.14 1.50 -8.87
N ARG A 191 27.11 2.19 -9.39
CA ARG A 191 26.55 2.01 -10.73
C ARG A 191 26.06 0.59 -11.03
N ARG A 192 25.93 -0.26 -10.01
CA ARG A 192 25.39 -1.63 -10.10
C ARG A 192 23.96 -1.67 -9.61
N THR A 193 23.19 -2.66 -10.04
CA THR A 193 21.86 -2.93 -9.48
C THR A 193 22.01 -3.47 -8.06
N HIS A 194 21.22 -2.93 -7.14
CA HIS A 194 21.04 -3.44 -5.78
C HIS A 194 19.58 -3.80 -5.59
N ASP A 195 19.30 -4.75 -4.73
CA ASP A 195 17.94 -5.18 -4.47
C ASP A 195 17.65 -5.31 -2.98
N MET A 196 16.36 -5.36 -2.68
CA MET A 196 15.85 -5.80 -1.40
C MET A 196 14.65 -6.71 -1.62
N SER A 197 14.45 -7.67 -0.72
CA SER A 197 13.23 -8.47 -0.68
C SER A 197 12.67 -8.46 0.72
N LEU A 198 11.36 -8.32 0.84
CA LEU A 198 10.67 -8.28 2.11
C LEU A 198 9.41 -9.16 2.06
N HIS A 199 9.30 -10.06 3.03
CA HIS A 199 8.08 -10.83 3.30
C HIS A 199 7.14 -9.99 4.18
N PHE A 200 5.83 -10.10 3.95
CA PHE A 200 4.85 -9.42 4.77
C PHE A 200 4.37 -10.34 5.89
N ASP A 201 4.20 -9.83 7.11
CA ASP A 201 3.78 -10.61 8.29
C ASP A 201 2.30 -11.08 8.25
N GLY A 202 1.58 -10.79 7.15
CA GLY A 202 0.16 -11.08 6.95
C GLY A 202 -0.11 -12.14 5.85
N PRO A 203 -1.07 -11.92 4.90
CA PRO A 203 -1.38 -12.92 3.88
C PRO A 203 -0.11 -13.30 3.11
N SER A 204 0.14 -14.62 3.01
CA SER A 204 1.39 -15.22 2.53
C SER A 204 1.93 -14.54 1.28
N GLY A 205 2.87 -13.60 1.45
CA GLY A 205 3.23 -12.67 0.38
C GLY A 205 4.49 -11.85 0.62
N GLY A 206 4.92 -11.12 -0.40
CA GLY A 206 6.07 -10.24 -0.28
C GLY A 206 6.36 -9.41 -1.51
N ILE A 207 7.46 -8.66 -1.44
CA ILE A 207 7.93 -7.79 -2.50
C ILE A 207 9.43 -7.92 -2.68
N THR A 208 9.88 -7.83 -3.94
CA THR A 208 11.28 -7.63 -4.31
C THR A 208 11.41 -6.32 -5.08
N ILE A 209 12.38 -5.49 -4.72
CA ILE A 209 12.64 -4.23 -5.42
C ILE A 209 14.07 -4.28 -5.94
N HIS A 210 14.23 -4.21 -7.26
CA HIS A 210 15.53 -4.00 -7.91
C HIS A 210 15.67 -2.51 -8.19
N CYS A 211 16.81 -1.94 -7.80
CA CYS A 211 17.13 -0.55 -8.01
C CYS A 211 18.46 -0.44 -8.76
N GLY A 212 18.42 0.13 -9.97
CA GLY A 212 19.57 0.16 -10.85
C GLY A 212 19.36 1.00 -12.10
N HIS A 213 20.45 1.29 -12.80
CA HIS A 213 20.43 2.08 -14.04
C HIS A 213 20.11 1.23 -15.28
N ASP A 214 20.25 -0.10 -15.21
CA ASP A 214 19.81 -1.00 -16.27
C ASP A 214 18.31 -1.21 -16.16
N LEU A 215 17.58 -0.56 -17.06
CA LEU A 215 16.12 -0.61 -17.17
C LEU A 215 15.67 -1.42 -18.40
N SER A 216 16.56 -2.26 -18.94
CA SER A 216 16.27 -3.08 -20.12
C SER A 216 15.24 -4.19 -19.82
N ARG A 217 14.71 -4.78 -20.89
CA ARG A 217 13.88 -6.00 -20.79
C ARG A 217 14.58 -7.12 -20.02
N GLY A 218 15.89 -7.28 -20.19
CA GLY A 218 16.66 -8.27 -19.45
C GLY A 218 16.70 -8.00 -17.94
N ALA A 219 16.65 -6.73 -17.50
CA ALA A 219 16.50 -6.39 -16.09
C ALA A 219 15.13 -6.77 -15.55
N ALA A 220 14.06 -6.54 -16.33
CA ALA A 220 12.70 -6.97 -15.97
C ALA A 220 12.58 -8.50 -15.85
N GLU A 221 13.19 -9.26 -16.76
CA GLU A 221 13.21 -10.73 -16.72
C GLU A 221 13.96 -11.25 -15.48
N ARG A 222 15.08 -10.63 -15.10
CA ARG A 222 15.80 -10.94 -13.86
C ARG A 222 14.98 -10.63 -12.61
N LEU A 223 14.25 -9.51 -12.59
CA LEU A 223 13.33 -9.18 -11.50
C LEU A 223 12.23 -10.23 -11.38
N MET A 224 11.59 -10.59 -12.48
CA MET A 224 10.53 -11.60 -12.50
C MET A 224 11.01 -12.96 -11.99
N ALA A 225 12.18 -13.42 -12.44
CA ALA A 225 12.79 -14.66 -11.96
C ALA A 225 13.13 -14.60 -10.45
N HIS A 226 13.63 -13.44 -9.96
CA HIS A 226 13.88 -13.26 -8.53
C HIS A 226 12.57 -13.32 -7.72
N CYS A 227 11.51 -12.64 -8.18
CA CYS A 227 10.19 -12.69 -7.56
C CYS A 227 9.63 -14.13 -7.50
N GLU A 228 9.71 -14.88 -8.60
CA GLU A 228 9.25 -16.27 -8.66
C GLU A 228 10.00 -17.16 -7.67
N LEU A 229 11.33 -17.02 -7.59
CA LEU A 229 12.15 -17.79 -6.66
C LEU A 229 11.85 -17.44 -5.20
N LYS A 230 11.66 -16.15 -4.88
CA LYS A 230 11.29 -15.72 -3.51
C LYS A 230 9.90 -16.19 -3.12
N LYS A 231 8.94 -16.07 -4.03
CA LYS A 231 7.60 -16.61 -3.86
C LYS A 231 7.64 -18.11 -3.56
N TYR A 232 8.40 -18.86 -4.35
CA TYR A 232 8.50 -20.30 -4.23
C TYR A 232 9.17 -20.72 -2.91
N SER A 233 10.35 -20.16 -2.62
CA SER A 233 11.14 -20.51 -1.44
C SER A 233 10.44 -20.20 -0.11
N LEU A 234 9.62 -19.15 -0.07
CA LEU A 234 8.85 -18.75 1.12
C LEU A 234 7.43 -19.34 1.14
N LYS A 235 7.06 -20.18 0.17
CA LYS A 235 5.71 -20.74 0.01
C LYS A 235 4.62 -19.66 0.03
N ALA A 236 4.90 -18.55 -0.66
CA ALA A 236 4.02 -17.40 -0.74
C ALA A 236 2.96 -17.58 -1.84
N ASP A 237 1.73 -17.16 -1.57
CA ASP A 237 0.63 -17.16 -2.55
C ASP A 237 0.72 -15.96 -3.48
N ARG A 238 1.36 -14.88 -3.03
CA ARG A 238 1.55 -13.67 -3.83
C ARG A 238 2.97 -13.13 -3.74
N TRP A 239 3.46 -12.56 -4.82
CA TRP A 239 4.72 -11.83 -4.79
C TRP A 239 4.72 -10.72 -5.83
N HIS A 240 5.26 -9.57 -5.45
CA HIS A 240 5.36 -8.40 -6.31
C HIS A 240 6.82 -8.01 -6.54
N GLY A 241 7.08 -7.37 -7.67
CA GLY A 241 8.39 -6.93 -8.09
C GLY A 241 8.34 -5.50 -8.60
N LEU A 242 9.29 -4.67 -8.19
CA LEU A 242 9.47 -3.33 -8.75
C LEU A 242 10.90 -3.15 -9.29
N LEU A 243 11.02 -2.63 -10.50
CA LEU A 243 12.27 -2.11 -11.05
C LEU A 243 12.24 -0.58 -10.97
N VAL A 244 13.15 -0.01 -10.19
CA VAL A 244 13.14 1.42 -9.83
C VAL A 244 14.44 2.09 -10.27
N ASP A 245 14.32 3.24 -10.95
CA ASP A 245 15.47 4.09 -11.26
C ASP A 245 16.02 4.71 -9.95
N PRO A 246 17.32 4.58 -9.66
CA PRO A 246 17.88 5.05 -8.40
C PRO A 246 17.88 6.57 -8.28
N VAL A 247 17.98 7.32 -9.39
CA VAL A 247 18.09 8.78 -9.40
C VAL A 247 16.73 9.42 -9.20
N THR A 248 15.76 9.08 -10.04
CA THR A 248 14.43 9.69 -10.02
C THR A 248 13.51 9.01 -9.01
N GLY A 249 13.77 7.73 -8.69
CA GLY A 249 12.83 6.90 -7.94
C GLY A 249 11.63 6.45 -8.79
N THR A 250 11.72 6.56 -10.12
CA THR A 250 10.65 6.20 -11.03
C THR A 250 10.51 4.69 -11.13
N ILE A 251 9.29 4.18 -11.08
CA ILE A 251 8.98 2.78 -11.37
C ILE A 251 9.04 2.59 -12.89
N HIS A 252 9.98 1.77 -13.35
CA HIS A 252 10.12 1.43 -14.75
C HIS A 252 9.31 0.18 -15.12
N VAL A 253 9.27 -0.81 -14.22
CA VAL A 253 8.49 -2.05 -14.40
C VAL A 253 7.90 -2.47 -13.05
N GLY A 254 6.63 -2.81 -13.06
CA GLY A 254 5.99 -3.62 -12.04
C GLY A 254 5.75 -5.04 -12.56
N VAL A 255 6.00 -6.05 -11.73
CA VAL A 255 5.61 -7.44 -11.99
C VAL A 255 4.88 -8.00 -10.78
N GLY A 256 3.96 -8.92 -11.01
CA GLY A 256 3.23 -9.56 -9.91
C GLY A 256 2.74 -10.95 -10.28
N SER A 257 2.72 -11.83 -9.27
CA SER A 257 2.06 -13.13 -9.36
C SER A 257 1.20 -13.34 -8.13
N THR A 258 -0.08 -13.65 -8.34
CA THR A 258 -1.08 -13.95 -7.30
C THR A 258 -1.61 -15.37 -7.38
N ALA A 259 -1.05 -16.21 -8.27
CA ALA A 259 -1.42 -17.62 -8.37
C ALA A 259 -1.05 -18.37 -7.09
N PRO A 260 -1.88 -19.29 -6.57
CA PRO A 260 -1.52 -20.07 -5.38
C PRO A 260 -0.17 -20.76 -5.55
N TRP A 261 0.55 -20.95 -4.44
CA TRP A 261 1.81 -21.68 -4.49
C TRP A 261 1.58 -23.10 -5.02
N SER A 262 2.45 -23.54 -5.92
CA SER A 262 2.45 -24.92 -6.43
C SER A 262 3.88 -25.42 -6.53
N HIS A 263 4.05 -26.70 -6.20
CA HIS A 263 5.35 -27.36 -6.23
C HIS A 263 5.92 -27.38 -7.66
N ASN A 264 7.20 -27.05 -7.80
CA ASN A 264 7.90 -27.02 -9.07
C ASN A 264 9.34 -27.56 -8.88
N PRO A 265 9.65 -28.74 -9.42
CA PRO A 265 10.96 -29.37 -9.23
C PRO A 265 12.15 -28.51 -9.70
N ALA A 266 11.97 -27.70 -10.75
CA ALA A 266 13.03 -26.82 -11.23
C ALA A 266 13.32 -25.67 -10.25
N LEU A 267 12.28 -25.17 -9.57
CA LEU A 267 12.43 -24.14 -8.55
C LEU A 267 12.96 -24.71 -7.22
N ASP A 268 12.73 -25.99 -6.91
CA ASP A 268 13.35 -26.65 -5.74
C ASP A 268 14.87 -26.66 -5.85
N GLU A 269 15.41 -27.02 -7.01
CA GLU A 269 16.86 -27.05 -7.24
C GLU A 269 17.47 -25.65 -7.09
N LEU A 270 16.84 -24.64 -7.68
CA LEU A 270 17.29 -23.25 -7.58
C LEU A 270 17.15 -22.70 -6.15
N ALA A 271 16.06 -23.02 -5.45
CA ALA A 271 15.83 -22.60 -4.07
C ALA A 271 16.82 -23.27 -3.10
N GLY A 272 17.21 -24.52 -3.36
CA GLY A 272 18.22 -25.24 -2.59
C GLY A 272 19.62 -24.64 -2.68
N GLN A 273 19.92 -23.86 -3.72
CA GLN A 273 21.19 -23.15 -3.90
C GLN A 273 21.23 -21.79 -3.21
N LEU A 274 20.09 -21.25 -2.76
CA LEU A 274 20.06 -19.99 -2.04
C LEU A 274 20.70 -20.16 -0.66
N PRO A 275 21.46 -19.15 -0.18
CA PRO A 275 21.87 -19.12 1.21
C PRO A 275 20.62 -19.20 2.08
N GLN A 276 20.54 -20.20 2.97
CA GLN A 276 19.52 -20.24 4.01
C GLN A 276 19.87 -19.21 5.09
N THR A 277 19.85 -17.93 4.73
CA THR A 277 19.86 -16.86 5.71
C THR A 277 18.47 -16.78 6.31
N ALA A 278 18.37 -17.13 7.60
CA ALA A 278 17.21 -16.78 8.39
C ALA A 278 16.89 -15.29 8.18
N PRO A 279 15.60 -14.89 8.10
CA PRO A 279 15.25 -13.49 7.98
C PRO A 279 15.90 -12.72 9.13
N VAL A 280 16.93 -11.94 8.79
CA VAL A 280 17.61 -11.09 9.76
C VAL A 280 16.62 -10.00 10.17
N PRO A 281 16.43 -9.70 11.46
CA PRO A 281 15.61 -8.57 11.88
C PRO A 281 16.02 -7.33 11.07
N TRP A 282 15.07 -6.66 10.44
CA TRP A 282 15.38 -5.62 9.45
C TRP A 282 16.26 -4.49 9.98
N ARG A 283 16.18 -4.22 11.30
CA ARG A 283 17.07 -3.29 12.04
C ARG A 283 18.56 -3.65 11.93
N GLU A 284 18.86 -4.92 11.69
CA GLU A 284 20.21 -5.45 11.52
C GLU A 284 20.57 -5.67 10.03
N ALA A 285 19.56 -5.91 9.17
CA ALA A 285 19.74 -6.13 7.73
C ALA A 285 20.15 -4.85 6.97
N PHE A 286 19.62 -3.70 7.38
CA PHE A 286 19.97 -2.39 6.83
C PHE A 286 20.76 -1.61 7.86
N LYS A 287 22.08 -1.87 7.97
CA LYS A 287 22.96 -0.92 8.66
C LYS A 287 22.80 0.42 7.94
N THR A 288 22.33 1.43 8.68
CA THR A 288 22.22 2.80 8.18
C THR A 288 23.54 3.14 7.49
N PRO A 289 23.53 3.55 6.22
CA PRO A 289 24.76 3.85 5.51
C PRO A 289 25.50 4.91 6.35
N PRO A 290 26.83 4.78 6.54
CA PRO A 290 27.58 5.71 7.36
C PRO A 290 27.26 7.13 6.91
N LYS A 291 26.98 8.04 7.87
CA LYS A 291 26.65 9.44 7.58
C LYS A 291 27.69 9.99 6.60
N VAL A 292 27.24 10.39 5.42
CA VAL A 292 28.12 10.92 4.37
C VAL A 292 28.90 12.10 4.95
N GLY A 293 30.22 11.95 5.05
CA GLY A 293 31.12 12.96 5.55
C GLY A 293 31.05 14.21 4.67
N ARG A 294 31.24 15.38 5.27
CA ARG A 294 31.18 16.68 4.57
C ARG A 294 32.12 16.74 3.34
N ASN A 295 33.22 15.99 3.36
CA ASN A 295 34.20 15.92 2.27
C ASN A 295 34.08 14.66 1.39
N ASP A 296 33.17 13.73 1.69
CA ASP A 296 33.02 12.49 0.94
C ASP A 296 32.39 12.76 -0.44
N PRO A 297 32.58 11.89 -1.44
CA PRO A 297 31.87 11.96 -2.71
C PRO A 297 30.36 12.07 -2.47
N CYS A 298 29.72 13.02 -3.14
CA CYS A 298 28.33 13.32 -2.88
C CYS A 298 27.43 12.15 -3.35
N PRO A 299 26.47 11.72 -2.52
CA PRO A 299 25.51 10.67 -2.86
C PRO A 299 24.64 10.97 -4.09
N CYS A 300 24.63 12.24 -4.56
CA CYS A 300 23.98 12.65 -5.81
C CYS A 300 24.62 12.05 -7.08
N GLY A 301 25.81 11.44 -6.97
CA GLY A 301 26.54 10.88 -8.12
C GLY A 301 27.21 11.92 -9.01
N SER A 302 27.28 13.20 -8.58
CA SER A 302 27.88 14.30 -9.36
C SER A 302 29.41 14.28 -9.42
N GLY A 303 30.07 13.38 -8.68
CA GLY A 303 31.52 13.36 -8.50
C GLY A 303 32.09 14.48 -7.61
N ARG A 304 31.26 15.41 -7.11
CA ARG A 304 31.68 16.50 -6.22
C ARG A 304 31.65 16.06 -4.76
N LYS A 305 32.38 16.75 -3.87
CA LYS A 305 32.29 16.53 -2.41
C LYS A 305 30.90 16.90 -1.89
N PHE A 306 30.39 16.22 -0.87
CA PHE A 306 29.05 16.42 -0.32
C PHE A 306 28.78 17.89 0.06
N LYS A 307 29.76 18.59 0.66
CA LYS A 307 29.69 20.04 0.96
C LYS A 307 29.51 20.97 -0.24
N ALA A 308 29.77 20.49 -1.44
CA ALA A 308 29.75 21.27 -2.68
C ALA A 308 28.75 20.71 -3.72
N CYS A 309 27.89 19.74 -3.33
CA CYS A 309 26.70 19.30 -4.07
C CYS A 309 25.49 19.45 -3.13
N CYS A 310 24.94 18.36 -2.58
CA CYS A 310 23.66 18.38 -1.86
C CYS A 310 23.64 18.98 -0.45
N ARG A 311 24.74 19.58 0.04
CA ARG A 311 24.80 20.26 1.34
C ARG A 311 25.05 21.77 1.21
N SER A 312 24.90 22.31 -0.01
CA SER A 312 24.87 23.76 -0.26
C SER A 312 23.53 24.35 0.11
#